data_AF-A0A9P9RK84-F1
#
_entry.id   AF-A0A9P9RK84-F1
#
_cell.length_a   1.000
_cell.length_b   1.000
_cell.length_c   1.000
_cell.angle_alpha   90.00
_cell.angle_beta   90.00
_cell.angle_gamma   90.00
#
_symmetry.space_group_name_H-M   'P 1'
#
loop_
_entity.id
_entity.type
_entity.pdbx_description
1 polymer ?
#
loop_
_entity_poly.entity_id
_entity_poly.type
_entity_poly.pdbx_seq_one_letter_code
_entity_poly.pdbx_strand_id
1 'polypeptide(L)'
;MTPPNRINLITASADVGSVFPGKSRAPSALQSIGLINKLTTLGYEISIHDALPNEPVNWTESHIGPNAAYNEAVVVAVCQAVKSNVTSALACSPANTHVPFHLILGSECLICPAIMSALTHHMPMKRIGLLYVDVDCDLTYPNEPGSISNVVPFGLNSSSPANKRDHLGYLFNENYRVITSSAIDLDAAGRAAEALRWLEERVDCILVHLGVDVIDPNCFLWEMCLAGRR
;
A
#
# COMPACT_ATOMS: atom_id res chain seq x y z
N MET A 1 13.43 -24.76 4.88
CA MET A 1 14.04 -24.12 3.69
C MET A 1 14.02 -22.63 3.96
N THR A 2 15.17 -21.95 3.93
CA THR A 2 15.22 -20.48 4.01
C THR A 2 14.47 -19.92 2.79
N PRO A 3 13.58 -18.93 2.96
CA PRO A 3 12.96 -18.27 1.82
C PRO A 3 14.06 -17.68 0.91
N PRO A 4 13.81 -17.53 -0.39
CA PRO A 4 14.80 -16.96 -1.30
C PRO A 4 15.28 -15.60 -0.76
N ASN A 5 16.59 -15.37 -0.79
CA ASN A 5 17.18 -14.08 -0.48
C ASN A 5 16.98 -13.09 -1.64
N ARG A 6 15.79 -13.04 -2.27
CA ARG A 6 15.50 -12.17 -3.42
C ARG A 6 14.33 -11.25 -3.11
N ILE A 7 14.54 -9.96 -3.32
CA ILE A 7 13.51 -8.92 -3.21
C ILE A 7 13.33 -8.25 -4.56
N ASN A 8 12.11 -8.22 -5.05
CA ASN A 8 11.73 -7.37 -6.19
C ASN A 8 11.26 -6.03 -5.62
N LEU A 9 12.11 -5.01 -5.77
CA LEU A 9 11.80 -3.63 -5.41
C LEU A 9 11.08 -2.96 -6.58
N ILE A 10 9.80 -2.65 -6.41
CA ILE A 10 8.98 -2.01 -7.45
C ILE A 10 8.67 -0.59 -6.99
N THR A 11 9.03 0.41 -7.79
CA THR A 11 8.71 1.82 -7.49
C THR A 11 7.45 2.25 -8.24
N ALA A 12 6.64 3.12 -7.65
CA ALA A 12 5.49 3.73 -8.30
C ALA A 12 5.39 5.20 -7.88
N SER A 13 5.92 6.09 -8.72
CA SER A 13 6.02 7.52 -8.44
C SER A 13 4.82 8.29 -9.02
N ALA A 14 3.83 8.60 -8.19
CA ALA A 14 2.66 9.40 -8.55
C ALA A 14 2.20 10.30 -7.38
N ASP A 15 1.63 11.47 -7.66
CA ASP A 15 0.86 12.24 -6.68
C ASP A 15 -0.49 12.74 -7.24
N VAL A 16 -0.98 12.09 -8.29
CA VAL A 16 -2.15 12.48 -9.09
C VAL A 16 -3.47 12.55 -8.31
N GLY A 17 -3.62 11.77 -7.24
CA GLY A 17 -4.84 11.70 -6.44
C GLY A 17 -4.91 12.69 -5.28
N SER A 18 -3.80 13.37 -4.98
CA SER A 18 -3.68 14.25 -3.82
C SER A 18 -3.28 15.66 -4.22
N VAL A 19 -4.07 16.64 -3.79
CA VAL A 19 -3.76 18.07 -3.97
C VAL A 19 -2.46 18.46 -3.24
N PHE A 20 -1.98 17.65 -2.30
CA PHE A 20 -0.72 17.88 -1.58
C PHE A 20 0.46 17.27 -2.35
N PRO A 21 1.29 18.10 -3.00
CA PRO A 21 2.35 17.63 -3.88
C PRO A 21 3.51 17.01 -3.11
N GLY A 22 4.31 16.23 -3.83
CA GLY A 22 5.62 15.76 -3.39
C GLY A 22 5.64 14.33 -2.86
N LYS A 23 4.49 13.65 -2.83
CA LYS A 23 4.40 12.21 -2.55
C LYS A 23 5.11 11.38 -3.61
N SER A 24 5.09 11.84 -4.86
CA SER A 24 5.80 11.23 -5.99
C SER A 24 7.32 11.13 -5.79
N ARG A 25 7.88 11.87 -4.82
CA ARG A 25 9.30 11.82 -4.44
C ARG A 25 9.63 10.73 -3.41
N ALA A 26 8.63 10.06 -2.82
CA ALA A 26 8.86 9.06 -1.79
C ALA A 26 9.77 7.91 -2.24
N PRO A 27 9.60 7.32 -3.45
CA PRO A 27 10.50 6.26 -3.90
C PRO A 27 11.96 6.69 -4.00
N SER A 28 12.23 7.87 -4.57
CA SER A 28 13.60 8.40 -4.71
C SER A 28 14.21 8.80 -3.36
N ALA A 29 13.41 9.33 -2.43
CA ALA A 29 13.85 9.64 -1.07
C ALA A 29 14.26 8.38 -0.29
N LEU A 30 13.50 7.28 -0.40
CA LEU A 30 13.87 6.01 0.24
C LEU A 30 15.11 5.38 -0.41
N GLN A 31 15.29 5.53 -1.72
CA GLN A 31 16.50 5.07 -2.39
C GLN A 31 17.72 5.89 -1.99
N SER A 32 17.60 7.22 -1.85
CA SER A 32 18.72 8.11 -1.51
C SER A 32 19.29 7.87 -0.11
N ILE A 33 18.48 7.42 0.85
CA ILE A 33 18.93 7.00 2.19
C ILE A 33 19.58 5.60 2.22
N GLY A 34 19.90 5.04 1.04
CA GLY A 34 20.64 3.81 0.87
C GLY A 34 19.84 2.55 1.18
N LEU A 35 18.51 2.54 0.97
CA LEU A 35 17.67 1.35 1.21
C LEU A 35 18.22 0.10 0.51
N ILE A 36 18.57 0.23 -0.78
CA ILE A 36 19.14 -0.89 -1.56
C ILE A 36 20.44 -1.38 -0.92
N ASN A 37 21.35 -0.47 -0.58
CA ASN A 37 22.62 -0.82 0.06
C ASN A 37 22.42 -1.52 1.40
N LYS A 38 21.46 -1.07 2.21
CA LYS A 38 21.10 -1.69 3.50
C LYS A 38 20.59 -3.12 3.29
N LEU A 39 19.67 -3.33 2.35
CA LEU A 39 19.14 -4.67 2.05
C LEU A 39 20.22 -5.60 1.47
N THR A 40 21.05 -5.11 0.55
CA THR A 40 22.17 -5.90 0.00
C THR A 40 23.19 -6.27 1.08
N THR A 41 23.47 -5.36 2.02
CA THR A 41 24.37 -5.65 3.17
C THR A 41 23.83 -6.74 4.09
N LEU A 42 22.49 -6.86 4.19
CA LEU A 42 21.82 -7.95 4.90
C LEU A 42 21.79 -9.27 4.11
N GLY A 43 22.34 -9.30 2.89
CA GLY A 43 22.46 -10.49 2.05
C GLY A 43 21.29 -10.74 1.10
N TYR A 44 20.43 -9.75 0.87
CA TYR A 44 19.36 -9.82 -0.13
C TYR A 44 19.87 -9.42 -1.52
N GLU A 45 19.50 -10.19 -2.54
CA GLU A 45 19.62 -9.83 -3.95
C GLU A 45 18.39 -8.98 -4.35
N ILE A 46 18.62 -7.80 -4.92
CA ILE A 46 17.56 -6.85 -5.24
C ILE A 46 17.39 -6.75 -6.76
N SER A 47 16.19 -7.03 -7.25
CA SER A 47 15.77 -6.69 -8.62
C SER A 47 14.90 -5.44 -8.59
N ILE A 48 15.25 -4.43 -9.38
CA ILE A 48 14.56 -3.13 -9.37
C ILE A 48 13.63 -3.04 -10.58
N HIS A 49 12.40 -2.61 -10.34
CA HIS A 49 11.39 -2.37 -11.35
C HIS A 49 10.74 -1.01 -11.13
N ASP A 50 10.22 -0.44 -12.20
CA ASP A 50 9.45 0.81 -12.17
C ASP A 50 8.06 0.56 -12.75
N ALA A 51 7.03 0.84 -11.95
CA ALA A 51 5.64 0.71 -12.33
C ALA A 51 5.16 1.90 -13.18
N LEU A 52 5.91 3.01 -13.19
CA LEU A 52 5.63 4.26 -13.91
C LEU A 52 6.92 4.83 -14.55
N PRO A 53 7.48 4.17 -15.57
CA PRO A 53 8.84 4.44 -16.08
C PRO A 53 9.03 5.74 -16.88
N ASN A 54 7.94 6.42 -17.25
CA ASN A 54 7.96 7.54 -18.20
C ASN A 54 8.02 8.92 -17.55
N GLU A 55 8.23 9.01 -16.23
CA GLU A 55 8.26 10.19 -15.32
C GLU A 55 7.19 10.08 -14.21
N PRO A 56 7.39 10.74 -13.06
CA PRO A 56 6.37 10.80 -12.02
C PRO A 56 5.10 11.49 -12.50
N VAL A 57 3.94 10.88 -12.24
CA VAL A 57 2.64 11.45 -12.63
C VAL A 57 2.12 12.33 -11.51
N ASN A 58 2.16 13.64 -11.72
CA ASN A 58 1.83 14.59 -10.66
C ASN A 58 0.38 15.08 -10.70
N TRP A 59 -0.13 15.55 -9.56
CA TRP A 59 -1.40 16.26 -9.47
C TRP A 59 -1.38 17.49 -10.38
N THR A 60 -2.49 17.67 -11.09
CA THR A 60 -2.80 18.89 -11.83
C THR A 60 -4.17 19.39 -11.40
N GLU A 61 -4.33 20.71 -11.36
CA GLU A 61 -5.65 21.29 -11.13
C GLU A 61 -6.59 20.86 -12.26
N SER A 62 -7.77 20.37 -11.89
CA SER A 62 -8.80 19.94 -12.83
C SER A 62 -10.18 20.26 -12.29
N HIS A 63 -11.17 20.26 -13.19
CA HIS A 63 -12.56 20.29 -12.77
C HIS A 63 -12.97 18.94 -12.21
N ILE A 64 -13.87 18.96 -11.22
CA ILE A 64 -14.51 17.75 -10.71
C ILE A 64 -15.25 17.08 -11.87
N GLY A 65 -14.87 15.83 -12.16
CA GLY A 65 -15.48 15.02 -13.21
C GLY A 65 -16.91 14.57 -12.88
N PRO A 66 -17.57 13.88 -13.82
CA PRO A 66 -18.95 13.41 -13.63
C PRO A 66 -19.12 12.47 -12.43
N ASN A 67 -18.06 11.77 -12.02
CA ASN A 67 -18.04 10.89 -10.86
C ASN A 67 -17.58 11.58 -9.57
N ALA A 68 -17.72 12.91 -9.49
CA ALA A 68 -17.34 13.69 -8.32
C ALA A 68 -15.85 13.54 -7.88
N ALA A 69 -14.97 13.18 -8.83
CA ALA A 69 -13.55 12.97 -8.59
C ALA A 69 -12.67 13.95 -9.41
N TYR A 70 -11.55 14.37 -8.82
CA TYR A 70 -10.50 15.11 -9.52
C TYR A 70 -9.59 14.14 -10.28
N ASN A 71 -9.06 14.58 -11.42
CA ASN A 71 -8.05 13.85 -12.21
C ASN A 71 -8.42 12.40 -12.57
N GLU A 72 -9.71 12.03 -12.56
CA GLU A 72 -10.16 10.63 -12.63
C GLU A 72 -9.54 9.84 -13.79
N ALA A 73 -9.58 10.38 -15.00
CA ALA A 73 -9.04 9.71 -16.18
C ALA A 73 -7.53 9.42 -16.05
N VAL A 74 -6.78 10.35 -15.43
CA VAL A 74 -5.34 10.21 -15.19
C VAL A 74 -5.08 9.19 -14.07
N VAL A 75 -5.86 9.23 -12.99
CA VAL A 75 -5.81 8.24 -11.90
C VAL A 75 -6.05 6.83 -12.44
N VAL A 76 -7.06 6.65 -13.29
CA VAL A 76 -7.35 5.35 -13.92
C VAL A 76 -6.19 4.89 -14.81
N ALA A 77 -5.62 5.80 -15.62
CA ALA A 77 -4.46 5.48 -16.45
C ALA A 77 -3.24 5.06 -15.61
N VAL A 78 -2.97 5.75 -14.50
CA VAL A 78 -1.91 5.39 -13.54
C VAL A 78 -2.17 4.00 -12.94
N CYS A 79 -3.38 3.72 -12.47
CA CYS A 79 -3.74 2.41 -11.93
C CYS A 79 -3.58 1.30 -12.97
N GLN A 80 -3.95 1.53 -14.23
CA GLN A 80 -3.75 0.57 -15.32
C GLN A 80 -2.27 0.31 -15.62
N ALA A 81 -1.45 1.37 -15.64
CA ALA A 81 0.00 1.25 -15.82
C ALA A 81 0.64 0.48 -14.66
N VAL A 82 0.30 0.84 -13.41
CA VAL A 82 0.79 0.14 -12.21
C VAL A 82 0.40 -1.32 -12.25
N LYS A 83 -0.87 -1.65 -12.50
CA LYS A 83 -1.34 -3.04 -12.60
C LYS A 83 -0.51 -3.83 -13.63
N SER A 84 -0.31 -3.25 -14.82
CA SER A 84 0.39 -3.92 -15.92
C SER A 84 1.86 -4.17 -15.57
N ASN A 85 2.57 -3.13 -15.11
CA ASN A 85 4.00 -3.22 -14.82
C ASN A 85 4.29 -4.07 -13.56
N VAL A 86 3.43 -4.00 -12.53
CA VAL A 86 3.52 -4.92 -11.38
C VAL A 86 3.30 -6.35 -11.85
N THR A 87 2.30 -6.63 -12.70
CA THR A 87 2.07 -7.97 -13.25
C THR A 87 3.31 -8.50 -13.99
N SER A 88 3.96 -7.66 -14.81
CA SER A 88 5.21 -8.01 -15.48
C SER A 88 6.34 -8.32 -14.48
N ALA A 89 6.48 -7.53 -13.41
CA ALA A 89 7.49 -7.75 -12.37
C ALA A 89 7.23 -9.03 -11.54
N LEU A 90 5.97 -9.40 -11.33
CA LEU A 90 5.57 -10.67 -10.71
C LEU A 90 5.95 -11.86 -11.61
N ALA A 91 5.72 -11.74 -12.93
CA ALA A 91 5.98 -12.77 -13.93
C ALA A 91 7.47 -13.05 -14.20
N CYS A 92 8.38 -12.16 -13.83
CA CYS A 92 9.84 -12.38 -13.95
C CYS A 92 10.39 -13.47 -13.00
N SER A 93 9.53 -14.19 -12.29
CA SER A 93 9.90 -15.30 -11.42
C SER A 93 9.92 -16.63 -12.18
N PRO A 94 11.03 -17.40 -12.18
CA PRO A 94 11.08 -18.71 -12.80
C PRO A 94 9.97 -19.63 -12.28
N ALA A 95 9.33 -20.39 -13.18
CA ALA A 95 8.14 -21.22 -12.92
C ALA A 95 8.30 -22.31 -11.83
N ASN A 96 9.51 -22.50 -11.30
CA ASN A 96 9.85 -23.50 -10.27
C ASN A 96 10.60 -22.93 -9.06
N THR A 97 10.64 -21.61 -8.90
CA THR A 97 11.23 -20.96 -7.72
C THR A 97 10.14 -20.35 -6.86
N HIS A 98 10.35 -20.36 -5.53
CA HIS A 98 9.51 -19.63 -4.59
C HIS A 98 9.41 -18.15 -5.02
N VAL A 99 8.19 -17.59 -4.96
CA VAL A 99 7.93 -16.20 -5.32
C VAL A 99 8.85 -15.29 -4.49
N PRO A 100 9.60 -14.36 -5.11
CA PRO A 100 10.45 -13.43 -4.37
C PRO A 100 9.57 -12.51 -3.52
N PHE A 101 10.17 -11.92 -2.48
CA PHE A 101 9.45 -10.91 -1.70
C PHE A 101 9.28 -9.64 -2.56
N HIS A 102 8.05 -9.16 -2.72
CA HIS A 102 7.78 -7.95 -3.48
C HIS A 102 7.67 -6.75 -2.53
N LEU A 103 8.63 -5.83 -2.60
CA LEU A 103 8.61 -4.56 -1.86
C LEU A 103 8.20 -3.45 -2.82
N ILE A 104 6.99 -2.90 -2.63
CA ILE A 104 6.46 -1.83 -3.49
C ILE A 104 6.60 -0.50 -2.77
N LEU A 105 7.42 0.40 -3.32
CA LEU A 105 7.53 1.78 -2.85
C LEU A 105 6.51 2.62 -3.62
N GLY A 106 5.31 2.68 -3.07
CA GLY A 106 4.25 3.56 -3.54
C GLY A 106 4.39 4.97 -2.96
N SER A 107 3.79 5.92 -3.67
CA SER A 107 3.69 7.31 -3.24
C SER A 107 2.29 7.67 -2.71
N GLU A 108 1.24 6.96 -3.13
CA GLU A 108 -0.15 7.20 -2.71
C GLU A 108 -0.88 5.89 -2.46
N CYS A 109 -1.82 5.89 -1.52
CA CYS A 109 -2.64 4.71 -1.21
C CYS A 109 -3.57 4.31 -2.38
N LEU A 110 -3.87 5.26 -3.29
CA LEU A 110 -4.74 5.05 -4.45
C LEU A 110 -4.26 3.96 -5.42
N ILE A 111 -2.98 3.60 -5.42
CA ILE A 111 -2.47 2.52 -6.30
C ILE A 111 -2.71 1.13 -5.71
N CYS A 112 -3.15 1.03 -4.45
CA CYS A 112 -3.39 -0.25 -3.77
C CYS A 112 -4.36 -1.16 -4.55
N PRO A 113 -5.51 -0.68 -5.09
CA PRO A 113 -6.39 -1.50 -5.94
C PRO A 113 -5.71 -2.05 -7.20
N ALA A 114 -4.78 -1.30 -7.80
CA ALA A 114 -4.02 -1.74 -8.97
C ALA A 114 -3.03 -2.86 -8.63
N ILE A 115 -2.35 -2.74 -7.47
CA ILE A 115 -1.45 -3.76 -6.94
C ILE A 115 -2.22 -5.04 -6.59
N MET A 116 -3.34 -4.90 -5.87
CA MET A 116 -4.21 -6.04 -5.55
C MET A 116 -4.71 -6.72 -6.83
N SER A 117 -5.12 -5.93 -7.83
CA SER A 117 -5.53 -6.47 -9.13
C SER A 117 -4.40 -7.22 -9.83
N ALA A 118 -3.16 -6.74 -9.78
CA ALA A 118 -2.02 -7.45 -10.35
C ALA A 118 -1.78 -8.80 -9.64
N LEU A 119 -1.82 -8.80 -8.31
CA LEU A 119 -1.63 -10.02 -7.50
C LEU A 119 -2.73 -11.05 -7.75
N THR A 120 -3.99 -10.65 -7.78
CA THR A 120 -5.12 -11.57 -8.00
C THR A 120 -5.12 -12.17 -9.40
N HIS A 121 -4.74 -11.42 -10.44
CA HIS A 121 -4.56 -11.98 -11.78
C HIS A 121 -3.35 -12.90 -11.88
N HIS A 122 -2.24 -12.57 -11.19
CA HIS A 122 -1.04 -13.39 -11.21
C HIS A 122 -1.21 -14.71 -10.43
N MET A 123 -2.02 -14.69 -9.37
CA MET A 123 -2.23 -15.83 -8.48
C MET A 123 -3.73 -16.20 -8.38
N PRO A 124 -4.39 -16.60 -9.48
CA PRO A 124 -5.85 -16.77 -9.52
C PRO A 124 -6.37 -17.90 -8.61
N MET A 125 -5.50 -18.83 -8.21
CA MET A 125 -5.83 -19.94 -7.32
C MET A 125 -5.49 -19.65 -5.84
N LYS A 126 -5.01 -18.45 -5.52
CA LYS A 126 -4.63 -18.04 -4.17
C LYS A 126 -5.63 -17.02 -3.65
N ARG A 127 -6.08 -17.21 -2.41
CA ARG A 127 -6.80 -16.18 -1.67
C ARG A 127 -5.79 -15.16 -1.18
N ILE A 128 -5.97 -13.91 -1.56
CA ILE A 128 -5.11 -12.80 -1.14
C ILE A 128 -5.84 -12.00 -0.08
N GLY A 129 -5.19 -11.80 1.06
CA GLY A 129 -5.66 -10.92 2.12
C GLY A 129 -4.90 -9.60 2.12
N LEU A 130 -5.54 -8.56 2.62
CA LEU A 130 -4.94 -7.23 2.79
C LEU A 130 -4.89 -6.88 4.27
N LEU A 131 -3.68 -6.67 4.79
CA LEU A 131 -3.48 -5.93 6.04
C LEU A 131 -3.28 -4.46 5.65
N TYR A 132 -4.30 -3.63 5.90
CA TYR A 132 -4.30 -2.21 5.56
C TYR A 132 -3.89 -1.39 6.76
N VAL A 133 -2.60 -1.06 6.86
CA VAL A 133 -2.04 -0.32 7.99
C VAL A 133 -2.06 1.16 7.65
N ASP A 134 -3.05 1.89 8.14
CA ASP A 134 -3.28 3.30 7.79
C ASP A 134 -4.12 3.98 8.89
N VAL A 135 -3.98 5.31 9.01
CA VAL A 135 -4.82 6.12 9.90
C VAL A 135 -6.24 6.26 9.35
N ASP A 136 -6.38 6.29 8.02
CA ASP A 136 -7.64 6.42 7.30
C ASP A 136 -8.06 5.08 6.68
N CYS A 137 -9.37 4.86 6.54
CA CYS A 137 -9.89 3.62 5.95
C CYS A 137 -9.83 3.61 4.41
N ASP A 138 -9.67 4.78 3.78
CA ASP A 138 -9.68 4.98 2.32
C ASP A 138 -10.84 4.32 1.56
N LEU A 139 -12.00 4.23 2.23
CA LEU A 139 -13.22 3.65 1.65
C LEU A 139 -14.10 4.68 0.93
N THR A 140 -13.59 5.86 0.57
CA THR A 140 -14.39 6.84 -0.19
C THR A 140 -14.41 6.48 -1.67
N TYR A 141 -15.60 6.29 -2.26
CA TYR A 141 -15.76 6.12 -3.71
C TYR A 141 -16.97 6.89 -4.26
N PRO A 142 -17.01 7.15 -5.59
CA PRO A 142 -18.17 7.75 -6.22
C PRO A 142 -19.43 6.86 -6.13
N ASN A 143 -20.53 7.40 -5.58
CA ASN A 143 -21.92 6.86 -5.67
C ASN A 143 -22.14 5.36 -5.24
N GLU A 144 -21.98 5.03 -3.95
CA GLU A 144 -21.91 3.66 -3.35
C GLU A 144 -23.13 2.67 -3.50
N PRO A 145 -23.03 1.29 -3.42
CA PRO A 145 -21.94 0.45 -2.87
C PRO A 145 -21.43 -0.86 -3.58
N GLY A 146 -20.29 -1.43 -3.09
CA GLY A 146 -19.72 -2.77 -3.38
C GLY A 146 -18.60 -3.22 -2.39
N SER A 147 -18.32 -4.53 -2.20
CA SER A 147 -17.51 -5.09 -1.08
C SER A 147 -16.40 -6.11 -1.41
N ILE A 148 -15.34 -6.10 -0.57
CA ILE A 148 -14.24 -7.09 -0.51
C ILE A 148 -14.06 -7.55 0.96
N SER A 149 -14.31 -8.83 1.28
CA SER A 149 -14.38 -9.33 2.67
C SER A 149 -13.06 -9.80 3.32
N ASN A 150 -11.91 -9.67 2.65
CA ASN A 150 -10.60 -10.19 3.12
C ASN A 150 -9.60 -9.11 3.52
N VAL A 151 -10.09 -8.01 4.10
CA VAL A 151 -9.27 -6.85 4.48
C VAL A 151 -9.32 -6.65 5.99
N VAL A 152 -8.14 -6.36 6.57
CA VAL A 152 -7.98 -5.98 7.98
C VAL A 152 -7.44 -4.54 8.05
N PRO A 153 -8.28 -3.53 8.28
CA PRO A 153 -7.80 -2.20 8.65
C PRO A 153 -7.11 -2.24 10.01
N PHE A 154 -5.90 -1.70 10.10
CA PHE A 154 -5.02 -1.72 11.27
C PHE A 154 -4.45 -0.33 11.52
N GLY A 155 -4.63 0.23 12.71
CA GLY A 155 -4.23 1.61 13.00
C GLY A 155 -5.31 2.65 12.74
N LEU A 156 -6.48 2.21 12.28
CA LEU A 156 -7.61 3.10 11.96
C LEU A 156 -7.93 4.01 13.15
N ASN A 157 -7.85 5.33 12.93
CA ASN A 157 -8.28 6.31 13.91
C ASN A 157 -9.77 6.58 13.75
N SER A 158 -10.60 5.95 14.59
CA SER A 158 -12.06 6.12 14.57
C SER A 158 -12.54 7.54 14.88
N SER A 159 -11.66 8.40 15.40
CA SER A 159 -11.94 9.82 15.66
C SER A 159 -11.44 10.75 14.54
N SER A 160 -10.76 10.22 13.51
CA SER A 160 -10.33 11.01 12.35
C SER A 160 -11.54 11.54 11.58
N PRO A 161 -11.57 12.83 11.19
CA PRO A 161 -12.65 13.38 10.38
C PRO A 161 -12.71 12.79 8.97
N ALA A 162 -11.64 12.15 8.47
CA ALA A 162 -11.63 11.44 7.20
C ALA A 162 -12.40 10.10 7.29
N ASN A 163 -12.54 9.52 8.48
CA ASN A 163 -13.28 8.28 8.73
C ASN A 163 -14.75 8.57 9.05
N LYS A 164 -15.56 8.74 8.00
CA LYS A 164 -16.99 9.05 8.09
C LYS A 164 -17.77 7.92 8.78
N ARG A 165 -18.91 8.27 9.40
CA ARG A 165 -19.82 7.30 10.04
C ARG A 165 -20.24 6.19 9.08
N ASP A 166 -20.49 6.52 7.82
CA ASP A 166 -20.90 5.54 6.81
C ASP A 166 -19.77 4.54 6.51
N HIS A 167 -18.50 4.97 6.51
CA HIS A 167 -17.36 4.06 6.36
C HIS A 167 -17.28 3.07 7.53
N LEU A 168 -17.45 3.56 8.77
CA LEU A 168 -17.44 2.70 9.96
C LEU A 168 -18.63 1.74 9.97
N GLY A 169 -19.82 2.23 9.57
CA GLY A 169 -21.02 1.42 9.43
C GLY A 169 -20.86 0.33 8.38
N TYR A 170 -20.25 0.65 7.24
CA TYR A 170 -19.91 -0.31 6.20
C TYR A 170 -18.94 -1.39 6.69
N LEU A 171 -17.83 -1.00 7.34
CA LEU A 171 -16.86 -1.96 7.90
C LEU A 171 -17.54 -2.94 8.87
N PHE A 172 -18.46 -2.45 9.70
CA PHE A 172 -19.25 -3.28 10.61
C PHE A 172 -20.23 -4.21 9.86
N ASN A 173 -21.02 -3.66 8.93
CA ASN A 173 -22.04 -4.40 8.19
C ASN A 173 -21.44 -5.50 7.31
N GLU A 174 -20.26 -5.25 6.74
CA GLU A 174 -19.54 -6.18 5.87
C GLU A 174 -18.58 -7.11 6.65
N ASN A 175 -18.66 -7.10 7.99
CA ASN A 175 -17.90 -7.98 8.88
C ASN A 175 -16.37 -7.88 8.73
N TYR A 176 -15.85 -6.68 8.46
CA TYR A 176 -14.41 -6.45 8.43
C TYR A 176 -13.82 -6.64 9.84
N ARG A 177 -12.63 -7.23 9.91
CA ARG A 177 -11.84 -7.23 11.15
C ARG A 177 -11.09 -5.91 11.23
N VAL A 178 -11.49 -5.03 12.15
CA VAL A 178 -10.87 -3.72 12.33
C VAL A 178 -10.09 -3.68 13.64
N ILE A 179 -8.85 -3.22 13.59
CA ILE A 179 -8.01 -2.94 14.76
C ILE A 179 -7.71 -1.44 14.78
N THR A 180 -8.27 -0.73 15.76
CA THR A 180 -8.15 0.72 15.89
C THR A 180 -6.82 1.14 16.53
N SER A 181 -6.41 2.39 16.32
CA SER A 181 -5.25 2.99 16.99
C SER A 181 -5.32 2.86 18.51
N SER A 182 -6.48 3.14 19.11
CA SER A 182 -6.69 2.99 20.56
C SER A 182 -6.47 1.57 21.10
N ALA A 183 -6.73 0.54 20.28
CA ALA A 183 -6.48 -0.84 20.67
C ALA A 183 -5.00 -1.21 20.55
N ILE A 184 -4.28 -0.57 19.62
CA ILE A 184 -2.84 -0.71 19.40
C ILE A 184 -2.07 -0.01 20.52
N ASP A 185 -2.50 1.16 20.97
CA ASP A 185 -1.89 1.88 22.10
C ASP A 185 -1.83 1.05 23.39
N LEU A 186 -2.80 0.15 23.56
CA LEU A 186 -2.86 -0.75 24.70
C LEU A 186 -1.93 -1.97 24.55
N ASP A 187 -1.79 -2.52 23.35
CA ASP A 187 -1.01 -3.74 23.08
C ASP A 187 -0.71 -3.93 21.58
N ALA A 188 0.26 -3.19 21.04
CA ALA A 188 0.57 -3.22 19.61
C ALA A 188 0.99 -4.61 19.12
N ALA A 189 1.85 -5.30 19.88
CA ALA A 189 2.36 -6.62 19.49
C ALA A 189 1.26 -7.69 19.52
N GLY A 190 0.41 -7.70 20.56
CA GLY A 190 -0.70 -8.62 20.64
C GLY A 190 -1.75 -8.38 19.56
N ARG A 191 -2.05 -7.11 19.24
CA ARG A 191 -2.94 -6.76 18.12
C ARG A 191 -2.38 -7.17 16.76
N ALA A 192 -1.08 -6.99 16.51
CA ALA A 192 -0.43 -7.45 15.28
C ALA A 192 -0.49 -8.98 15.14
N ALA A 193 -0.20 -9.72 16.23
CA ALA A 193 -0.29 -11.17 16.25
C ALA A 193 -1.73 -11.69 16.06
N GLU A 194 -2.71 -10.94 16.54
CA GLU A 194 -4.13 -11.23 16.35
C GLU A 194 -4.57 -11.02 14.88
N ALA A 195 -4.18 -9.91 14.25
CA ALA A 195 -4.45 -9.65 12.84
C ALA A 195 -3.81 -10.70 11.94
N LEU A 196 -2.54 -11.03 12.20
CA LEU A 196 -1.81 -12.03 11.43
C LEU A 196 -2.51 -13.39 11.50
N ARG A 197 -2.85 -13.86 12.70
CA ARG A 197 -3.55 -15.14 12.90
C ARG A 197 -4.90 -15.17 12.18
N TRP A 198 -5.65 -14.07 12.26
CA TRP A 198 -6.94 -13.97 11.57
C TRP A 198 -6.79 -14.11 10.05
N LEU A 199 -5.74 -13.51 9.46
CA LEU A 199 -5.44 -13.61 8.03
C LEU A 199 -4.92 -15.00 7.65
N GLU A 200 -3.97 -15.57 8.40
CA GLU A 200 -3.35 -16.87 8.11
C GLU A 200 -4.37 -18.02 8.04
N GLU A 201 -5.46 -17.94 8.79
CA GLU A 201 -6.57 -18.90 8.72
C GLU A 201 -7.40 -18.79 7.42
N ARG A 202 -7.32 -17.66 6.71
CA ARG A 202 -8.28 -17.27 5.66
C ARG A 202 -7.66 -17.07 4.28
N VAL A 203 -6.36 -16.79 4.21
CA VAL A 203 -5.70 -16.42 2.96
C VAL A 203 -4.40 -17.18 2.77
N ASP A 204 -4.02 -17.34 1.50
CA ASP A 204 -2.77 -18.01 1.11
C ASP A 204 -1.60 -17.04 1.00
N CYS A 205 -1.90 -15.75 0.79
CA CYS A 205 -0.94 -14.66 0.64
C CYS A 205 -1.47 -13.41 1.34
N ILE A 206 -0.59 -12.67 2.01
CA ILE A 206 -0.92 -11.41 2.68
C ILE A 206 -0.19 -10.28 1.97
N LEU A 207 -0.94 -9.30 1.47
CA LEU A 207 -0.42 -7.99 1.10
C LEU A 207 -0.48 -7.09 2.33
N VAL A 208 0.66 -6.51 2.70
CA VAL A 208 0.71 -5.47 3.73
C VAL A 208 0.79 -4.13 3.02
N HIS A 209 -0.25 -3.32 3.17
CA HIS A 209 -0.24 -1.90 2.81
C HIS A 209 0.13 -1.11 4.06
N LEU A 210 1.06 -0.15 3.93
CA LEU A 210 1.51 0.70 5.03
C LEU A 210 1.48 2.17 4.62
N GLY A 211 0.41 2.87 5.00
CA GLY A 211 0.35 4.33 5.03
C GLY A 211 1.26 4.84 6.15
N VAL A 212 2.26 5.65 5.80
CA VAL A 212 3.26 6.13 6.77
C VAL A 212 2.72 7.14 7.77
N ASP A 213 1.56 7.74 7.48
CA ASP A 213 0.81 8.63 8.36
C ASP A 213 0.13 7.90 9.53
N VAL A 214 0.12 6.56 9.53
CA VAL A 214 -0.18 5.76 10.72
C VAL A 214 0.85 5.95 11.84
N ILE A 215 2.06 6.40 11.49
CA ILE A 215 3.13 6.68 12.45
C ILE A 215 2.96 8.10 12.97
N ASP A 216 3.04 8.27 14.29
CA ASP A 216 2.95 9.59 14.92
C ASP A 216 3.93 10.58 14.25
N PRO A 217 3.46 11.79 13.86
CA PRO A 217 4.27 12.73 13.11
C PRO A 217 5.49 13.23 13.90
N ASN A 218 5.46 13.21 15.25
CA ASN A 218 6.61 13.56 16.08
C ASN A 218 7.71 12.50 15.99
N CYS A 219 7.37 11.24 15.68
CA CYS A 219 8.34 10.19 15.40
C CYS A 219 8.85 10.26 13.96
N PHE A 220 7.94 10.41 12.99
CA PHE A 220 8.29 10.32 11.57
C PHE A 220 9.01 11.56 11.02
N LEU A 221 8.55 12.77 11.36
CA LEU A 221 9.18 14.01 10.88
C LEU A 221 10.54 14.27 11.55
N TRP A 222 10.69 13.86 12.82
CA TRP A 222 11.94 14.03 13.55
C TRP A 222 13.07 13.17 12.97
N GLU A 223 12.81 11.88 12.69
CA GLU A 223 13.83 10.99 12.11
C GLU A 223 14.21 11.38 10.66
N MET A 224 13.26 11.82 9.83
CA MET A 224 13.56 12.30 8.48
C MET A 224 14.37 13.60 8.48
N CYS A 225 14.09 14.54 9.39
CA CYS A 225 14.91 15.76 9.55
C CYS A 225 16.34 15.47 10.01
N LEU A 226 16.58 14.39 10.75
CA LEU A 226 17.92 13.95 11.16
C LEU A 226 18.65 13.20 10.03
N ALA A 227 17.92 12.43 9.20
CA ALA A 227 18.49 11.73 8.05
C ALA A 227 18.96 12.68 6.93
N GLY A 228 18.36 13.87 6.80
CA GLY A 228 18.80 14.91 5.86
C GLY A 228 19.94 15.82 6.33
N ARG A 229 20.51 15.57 7.52
CA ARG A 229 21.64 16.33 8.10
C ARG A 229 22.88 15.46 8.36
N ARG A 230 23.20 14.53 7.46
CA ARG A 230 24.49 13.83 7.48
C ARG A 230 25.15 13.87 6.11
#